data_AF-A0A5E7K0I8-F1
#
_entry.id   AF-A0A5E7K0I8-F1
#
_cell.length_a   1.000
_cell.length_b   1.000
_cell.length_c   1.000
_cell.angle_alpha   90.00
_cell.angle_beta   90.00
_cell.angle_gamma   90.00
#
_symmetry.space_group_name_H-M   'P 1'
#
loop_
_entity.id
_entity.type
_entity.pdbx_description
1 polymer ?
#
loop_
_entity_poly.entity_id
_entity_poly.type
_entity_poly.pdbx_seq_one_letter_code
_entity_poly.pdbx_strand_id
1 'polypeptide(L)'
;MDRVAYVDNQLSTFKDSLTLYQEQTKTWYAKVADKGSRASDLPALLGMERVIKVVNTRKAVSMTDGDFTSNVAQCPLKGQPLLIESKFESVYDIPLGDIEVEIVAVEGGAVSKIKLDAQGKAAWTGGVPGKFYKIRVHHEVTPAQIDTLFSSYGGLTADLEGFLRKEWAGFKPQWSNVSASRTAMAVGNGILEGGWEAIKGVWDGISLVLDILQDPGKFAKDLGAGTQKLIDLAKQTPDVMKKAMLLASDEAALFLMVRSAVIWLAGLPPMKMAGDVAKMTTAAVVGIAIDIVISIVLTIAAEGTGVIYLAARLKKYSEIIIKAVTGFVESVFKIIKGFMEYVTKYTAVAVRGVTAQTKNGLAELRFDGKKNAKLGEGKTGDDVSRQATTPANKSAEPAAKTCTDKCPVSMVTGEELLTLTDGQLDGLLPFEWTRLYRTSAVEIDCGLGYGWSHALAHRVEINGDKVIWTDHENRATPFPLPSQQRPAITNSLSRAAIFIGDDPSELVLAQAGSRPSFYHFRYDSKGATLIAISDSYGNRLHITRDIHGRIKRLDNGAGRALLLEKGDGFIFIENKSVPFSKRFTPTTTKRD
;
A
#
# COMPACT_ATOMS: atom_id res chain seq x y z
N MET A 1 5.64 20.65 1.14
CA MET A 1 6.92 20.88 0.42
C MET A 1 6.59 21.26 -1.03
N ASP A 2 7.28 22.23 -1.67
CA ASP A 2 7.01 22.59 -3.08
C ASP A 2 7.20 21.37 -4.01
N ARG A 3 6.34 21.22 -5.03
CA ARG A 3 6.30 20.05 -5.94
C ARG A 3 7.59 19.93 -6.75
N VAL A 4 8.23 21.06 -7.09
CA VAL A 4 9.55 21.08 -7.73
C VAL A 4 10.61 20.50 -6.80
N ALA A 5 10.65 20.94 -5.54
CA ALA A 5 11.59 20.44 -4.53
C ALA A 5 11.39 18.95 -4.24
N TYR A 6 10.15 18.46 -4.26
CA TYR A 6 9.86 17.03 -4.11
C TYR A 6 10.45 16.19 -5.25
N VAL A 7 10.18 16.56 -6.52
CA VAL A 7 10.70 15.80 -7.66
C VAL A 7 12.22 15.84 -7.71
N ASP A 8 12.83 17.00 -7.42
CA ASP A 8 14.29 17.12 -7.30
C ASP A 8 14.84 16.18 -6.22
N ASN A 9 14.20 16.12 -5.04
CA ASN A 9 14.60 15.21 -3.96
C ASN A 9 14.45 13.73 -4.34
N GLN A 10 13.32 13.35 -4.95
CA GLN A 10 13.09 11.97 -5.39
C GLN A 10 14.09 11.52 -6.46
N LEU A 11 14.45 12.41 -7.39
CA LEU A 11 15.48 12.13 -8.38
C LEU A 11 16.87 12.02 -7.72
N SER A 12 17.17 12.84 -6.72
CA SER A 12 18.46 12.78 -6.00
C SER A 12 18.69 11.48 -5.23
N THR A 13 17.60 10.85 -4.77
CA THR A 13 17.60 9.60 -4.00
C THR A 13 17.22 8.38 -4.83
N PHE A 14 17.06 8.53 -6.15
CA PHE A 14 16.61 7.43 -7.02
C PHE A 14 17.63 6.30 -7.12
N LYS A 15 18.92 6.63 -7.15
CA LYS A 15 20.03 5.65 -7.11
C LYS A 15 19.98 4.71 -5.89
N ASP A 16 19.39 5.17 -4.78
CA ASP A 16 19.30 4.43 -3.51
C ASP A 16 18.01 3.59 -3.44
N SER A 17 17.25 3.46 -4.54
CA SER A 17 15.96 2.76 -4.57
C SER A 17 16.05 1.29 -4.16
N LEU A 18 17.08 0.59 -4.60
CA LEU A 18 17.23 -0.83 -4.25
C LEU A 18 17.70 -1.00 -2.80
N THR A 19 18.50 -0.07 -2.27
CA THR A 19 18.85 -0.03 -0.85
C THR A 19 17.60 0.18 0.01
N LEU A 20 16.75 1.14 -0.37
CA LEU A 20 15.47 1.39 0.29
C LEU A 20 14.57 0.15 0.25
N TYR A 21 14.46 -0.50 -0.91
CA TYR A 21 13.71 -1.76 -1.07
C TYR A 21 14.27 -2.87 -0.16
N GLN A 22 15.59 -3.02 -0.07
CA GLN A 22 16.24 -4.02 0.80
C GLN A 22 16.00 -3.75 2.30
N GLU A 23 16.08 -2.49 2.74
CA GLU A 23 15.84 -2.13 4.14
C GLU A 23 14.37 -2.39 4.54
N GLN A 24 13.44 -2.05 3.65
CA GLN A 24 12.01 -2.26 3.87
C GLN A 24 11.66 -3.75 3.90
N THR A 25 12.20 -4.54 2.97
CA THR A 25 12.00 -6.00 2.94
C THR A 25 12.62 -6.71 4.14
N LYS A 26 13.84 -6.35 4.56
CA LYS A 26 14.49 -6.91 5.78
C LYS A 26 13.65 -6.71 7.04
N THR A 27 13.08 -5.52 7.21
CA THR A 27 12.22 -5.18 8.37
C THR A 27 10.95 -6.02 8.41
N TRP A 28 10.47 -6.49 7.25
CA TRP A 28 9.24 -7.26 7.12
C TRP A 28 9.44 -8.75 7.28
N TYR A 29 10.52 -9.27 6.73
CA TYR A 29 10.84 -10.70 6.81
C TYR A 29 11.37 -11.08 8.19
N ALA A 30 12.07 -10.17 8.89
CA ALA A 30 12.49 -10.39 10.27
C ALA A 30 11.31 -10.58 11.25
N LYS A 31 10.15 -9.93 11.04
CA LYS A 31 8.97 -10.08 11.93
C LYS A 31 8.17 -11.37 11.71
N VAL A 32 8.23 -11.96 10.51
CA VAL A 32 7.54 -13.23 10.21
C VAL A 32 8.36 -14.44 10.68
N ALA A 33 9.68 -14.26 10.87
CA ALA A 33 10.60 -15.31 11.27
C ALA A 33 10.55 -15.68 12.77
N ASP A 34 9.87 -14.92 13.63
CA ASP A 34 9.84 -15.17 15.08
C ASP A 34 8.65 -16.03 15.54
N LYS A 35 8.82 -17.33 15.34
CA LYS A 35 8.58 -18.41 16.33
C LYS A 35 9.15 -19.73 15.75
N GLY A 36 10.47 -19.87 15.86
CA GLY A 36 11.22 -21.11 15.62
C GLY A 36 11.46 -21.46 14.15
N SER A 37 12.75 -21.52 13.77
CA SER A 37 13.31 -22.10 12.52
C SER A 37 13.30 -21.28 11.22
N ARG A 38 12.80 -20.03 11.19
CA ARG A 38 12.60 -19.30 9.90
C ARG A 38 13.55 -18.13 9.63
N ALA A 39 14.56 -17.90 10.47
CA ALA A 39 15.49 -16.77 10.30
C ALA A 39 16.48 -16.92 9.12
N SER A 40 16.71 -18.15 8.64
CA SER A 40 17.55 -18.44 7.47
C SER A 40 16.78 -18.43 6.14
N ASP A 41 15.45 -18.41 6.18
CA ASP A 41 14.58 -18.41 5.00
C ASP A 41 14.32 -16.96 4.57
N LEU A 42 15.33 -16.32 3.96
CA LEU A 42 15.11 -15.07 3.23
C LEU A 42 14.26 -15.38 1.98
N PRO A 43 13.09 -14.74 1.82
CA PRO A 43 12.22 -15.05 0.69
C PRO A 43 12.89 -14.69 -0.63
N ALA A 44 12.53 -15.47 -1.65
CA ALA A 44 13.02 -15.25 -3.00
C ALA A 44 12.63 -13.83 -3.46
N LEU A 45 13.63 -13.04 -3.86
CA LEU A 45 13.48 -11.69 -4.42
C LEU A 45 12.69 -11.66 -5.74
N LEU A 46 12.58 -12.83 -6.37
CA LEU A 46 11.59 -13.14 -7.38
C LEU A 46 10.59 -14.03 -6.65
N GLY A 47 9.32 -13.64 -6.52
CA GLY A 47 8.30 -14.29 -5.69
C GLY A 47 7.90 -15.72 -6.11
N MET A 48 8.85 -16.48 -6.66
CA MET A 48 8.72 -17.79 -7.27
C MET A 48 8.99 -18.88 -6.23
N GLU A 49 7.99 -19.13 -5.38
CA GLU A 49 7.95 -20.26 -4.46
C GLU A 49 6.65 -21.06 -4.66
N ARG A 50 6.64 -22.34 -4.28
CA ARG A 50 5.51 -23.24 -4.55
C ARG A 50 4.26 -22.87 -3.74
N VAL A 51 3.09 -22.93 -4.37
CA VAL A 51 1.77 -22.95 -3.71
C VAL A 51 1.16 -24.35 -3.80
N ILE A 52 0.76 -24.94 -2.67
CA ILE A 52 -0.03 -26.20 -2.68
C ILE A 52 -1.51 -25.84 -2.55
N LYS A 53 -2.30 -26.17 -3.57
CA LYS A 53 -3.77 -26.07 -3.54
C LYS A 53 -4.33 -27.30 -2.84
N VAL A 54 -4.75 -27.15 -1.59
CA VAL A 54 -5.62 -28.11 -0.90
C VAL A 54 -7.03 -27.56 -0.99
N VAL A 55 -7.99 -28.41 -1.38
CA VAL A 55 -9.38 -28.07 -1.70
C VAL A 55 -9.92 -26.92 -0.84
N ASN A 56 -10.18 -25.79 -1.49
CA ASN A 56 -10.74 -24.52 -0.99
C ASN A 56 -9.87 -23.56 -0.12
N THR A 57 -8.56 -23.78 0.06
CA THR A 57 -7.67 -22.73 0.62
C THR A 57 -6.28 -22.70 -0.02
N ARG A 58 -5.75 -21.48 -0.27
CA ARG A 58 -4.36 -21.25 -0.70
C ARG A 58 -3.46 -21.27 0.53
N LYS A 59 -2.48 -22.18 0.62
CA LYS A 59 -1.46 -22.18 1.69
C LYS A 59 -0.06 -22.22 1.07
N ALA A 60 0.72 -21.17 1.35
CA ALA A 60 2.17 -21.14 1.12
C ALA A 60 2.83 -22.13 2.08
N VAL A 61 3.78 -22.94 1.60
CA VAL A 61 4.42 -23.99 2.41
C VAL A 61 5.92 -23.70 2.48
N SER A 62 6.45 -23.52 3.69
CA SER A 62 7.88 -23.28 3.93
C SER A 62 8.68 -24.57 3.77
N MET A 63 9.96 -24.42 3.40
CA MET A 63 10.90 -25.50 3.11
C MET A 63 11.23 -26.40 4.32
N THR A 64 10.90 -25.97 5.55
CA THR A 64 11.21 -26.68 6.80
C THR A 64 10.05 -27.53 7.35
N ASP A 65 8.85 -27.50 6.75
CA ASP A 65 7.74 -28.36 7.20
C ASP A 65 8.00 -29.81 6.75
N GLY A 66 8.65 -30.58 7.64
CA GLY A 66 9.13 -31.94 7.42
C GLY A 66 8.05 -33.02 7.24
N ASP A 67 6.75 -32.70 7.30
CA ASP A 67 5.71 -33.71 7.56
C ASP A 67 4.72 -33.96 6.41
N PHE A 68 5.08 -33.71 5.16
CA PHE A 68 4.24 -34.10 4.01
C PHE A 68 4.88 -35.21 3.18
N THR A 69 4.37 -36.44 3.34
CA THR A 69 4.67 -37.63 2.53
C THR A 69 4.29 -37.48 1.05
N SER A 70 3.63 -36.38 0.64
CA SER A 70 3.22 -36.09 -0.74
C SER A 70 4.27 -35.37 -1.60
N ASN A 71 5.50 -35.18 -1.11
CA ASN A 71 6.53 -34.35 -1.74
C ASN A 71 7.76 -35.13 -2.26
N VAL A 72 7.65 -36.45 -2.36
CA VAL A 72 8.77 -37.33 -2.75
C VAL A 72 8.45 -38.07 -4.05
N ALA A 73 9.41 -38.06 -4.96
CA ALA A 73 9.36 -38.77 -6.23
C ALA A 73 9.88 -40.20 -6.07
N GLN A 74 9.12 -41.18 -6.54
CA GLN A 74 9.58 -42.56 -6.60
C GLN A 74 10.29 -42.82 -7.93
N CYS A 75 11.49 -43.39 -7.87
CA CYS A 75 12.21 -43.81 -9.07
C CYS A 75 11.50 -45.01 -9.72
N PRO A 76 11.28 -45.02 -11.05
CA PRO A 76 10.60 -46.13 -11.73
C PRO A 76 11.25 -47.49 -11.49
N LEU A 77 10.43 -48.53 -11.30
CA LEU A 77 10.89 -49.90 -10.98
C LEU A 77 11.66 -50.58 -12.12
N LYS A 78 11.55 -50.09 -13.36
CA LYS A 78 12.15 -50.69 -14.57
C LYS A 78 13.52 -50.11 -14.97
N GLY A 79 14.18 -49.36 -14.09
CA GLY A 79 15.43 -48.65 -14.45
C GLY A 79 15.25 -47.53 -15.48
N GLN A 80 14.00 -47.06 -15.66
CA GLN A 80 13.69 -45.90 -16.48
C GLN A 80 14.11 -44.62 -15.75
N PRO A 81 14.54 -43.57 -16.47
CA PRO A 81 14.90 -42.30 -15.85
C PRO A 81 13.72 -41.69 -15.11
N LEU A 82 14.01 -41.04 -13.99
CA LEU A 82 13.08 -40.13 -13.35
C LEU A 82 13.00 -38.85 -14.20
N LEU A 83 11.83 -38.59 -14.78
CA LEU A 83 11.62 -37.41 -15.60
C LEU A 83 11.29 -36.22 -14.70
N ILE A 84 11.93 -35.08 -14.97
CA ILE A 84 11.72 -33.83 -14.26
C ILE A 84 11.26 -32.79 -15.28
N GLU A 85 10.13 -32.14 -15.01
CA GLU A 85 9.63 -31.03 -15.80
C GLU A 85 9.42 -29.79 -14.91
N SER A 86 9.71 -28.61 -15.45
CA SER A 86 9.67 -27.32 -14.77
C SER A 86 8.87 -26.31 -15.58
N LYS A 87 7.80 -25.77 -14.99
CA LYS A 87 6.80 -24.93 -15.66
C LYS A 87 6.23 -23.86 -14.73
N PHE A 88 5.82 -22.72 -15.28
CA PHE A 88 5.02 -21.75 -14.52
C PHE A 88 3.61 -22.28 -14.24
N GLU A 89 3.00 -21.86 -13.12
CA GLU A 89 1.57 -22.06 -12.88
C GLU A 89 0.79 -21.16 -13.84
N SER A 90 0.18 -21.76 -14.87
CA SER A 90 -0.66 -21.09 -15.86
C SER A 90 -1.70 -22.09 -16.41
N VAL A 91 -2.76 -21.59 -17.04
CA VAL A 91 -3.67 -22.44 -17.85
C VAL A 91 -3.03 -22.90 -19.16
N TYR A 92 -1.85 -22.37 -19.50
CA TYR A 92 -1.04 -22.73 -20.67
C TYR A 92 0.29 -23.36 -20.24
N ASP A 93 0.91 -24.14 -21.14
CA ASP A 93 2.18 -24.81 -20.88
C ASP A 93 3.35 -23.84 -21.14
N ILE A 94 3.80 -23.16 -20.08
CA ILE A 94 4.92 -22.21 -20.13
C ILE A 94 6.15 -22.85 -19.45
N PRO A 95 7.13 -23.35 -20.21
CA PRO A 95 8.29 -24.04 -19.67
C PRO A 95 9.24 -23.08 -18.95
N LEU A 96 9.92 -23.56 -17.91
CA LEU A 96 10.93 -22.81 -17.18
C LEU A 96 12.22 -23.62 -17.12
N GLY A 97 13.16 -23.29 -18.01
CA GLY A 97 14.42 -24.00 -18.22
C GLY A 97 15.65 -23.37 -17.60
N ASP A 98 16.81 -23.98 -17.86
CA ASP A 98 18.14 -23.52 -17.43
C ASP A 98 18.35 -23.43 -15.91
N ILE A 99 17.59 -24.22 -15.16
CA ILE A 99 17.64 -24.29 -13.70
C ILE A 99 18.40 -25.54 -13.26
N GLU A 100 19.21 -25.41 -12.20
CA GLU A 100 19.82 -26.55 -11.53
C GLU A 100 18.86 -27.11 -10.46
N VAL A 101 18.63 -28.41 -10.52
CA VAL A 101 17.75 -29.14 -9.60
C VAL A 101 18.57 -30.08 -8.74
N GLU A 102 18.35 -30.04 -7.44
CA GLU A 102 18.88 -30.98 -6.46
C GLU A 102 17.90 -32.13 -6.24
N ILE A 103 18.41 -33.35 -6.32
CA ILE A 103 17.68 -34.60 -6.08
C ILE A 103 18.29 -35.23 -4.84
N VAL A 104 17.53 -35.20 -3.75
CA VAL A 104 17.98 -35.64 -2.42
C VAL A 104 17.36 -37.00 -2.11
N ALA A 105 18.19 -38.02 -1.88
CA ALA A 105 17.71 -39.32 -1.42
C ALA A 105 17.04 -39.17 -0.04
N VAL A 106 15.80 -39.66 0.09
CA VAL A 106 15.08 -39.64 1.38
C VAL A 106 15.81 -40.53 2.39
N GLU A 107 16.34 -41.66 1.93
CA GLU A 107 17.22 -42.51 2.70
C GLU A 107 18.68 -42.06 2.52
N GLY A 108 19.35 -41.72 3.62
CA GLY A 108 20.79 -41.40 3.64
C GLY A 108 21.17 -39.98 3.19
N GLY A 109 20.24 -39.19 2.64
CA GLY A 109 20.44 -37.75 2.39
C GLY A 109 21.41 -37.41 1.24
N ALA A 110 21.81 -38.39 0.42
CA ALA A 110 22.70 -38.16 -0.72
C ALA A 110 22.08 -37.18 -1.73
N VAL A 111 22.87 -36.19 -2.17
CA VAL A 111 22.40 -35.14 -3.09
C VAL A 111 23.02 -35.33 -4.48
N SER A 112 22.18 -35.42 -5.50
CA SER A 112 22.55 -35.35 -6.92
C SER A 112 22.09 -34.04 -7.52
N LYS A 113 22.80 -33.53 -8.52
CA LYS A 113 22.43 -32.30 -9.23
C LYS A 113 22.21 -32.59 -10.71
N ILE A 114 21.19 -31.98 -11.30
CA ILE A 114 20.92 -32.05 -12.73
C ILE A 114 20.47 -30.68 -13.23
N LYS A 115 20.96 -30.28 -14.39
CA LYS A 115 20.51 -29.05 -15.05
C LYS A 115 19.38 -29.36 -16.01
N LEU A 116 18.29 -28.61 -15.91
CA LEU A 116 17.17 -28.68 -16.85
C LEU A 116 17.57 -28.02 -18.19
N ASP A 117 17.05 -28.56 -19.29
CA ASP A 117 17.19 -27.94 -20.60
C ASP A 117 16.39 -26.63 -20.71
N ALA A 118 16.46 -25.95 -21.85
CA ALA A 118 15.74 -24.68 -22.11
C ALA A 118 14.20 -24.82 -22.03
N GLN A 119 13.68 -26.04 -22.16
CA GLN A 119 12.26 -26.39 -22.07
C GLN A 119 11.87 -26.84 -20.65
N GLY A 120 12.78 -26.73 -19.67
CA GLY A 120 12.53 -27.11 -18.29
C GLY A 120 12.49 -28.61 -18.08
N LYS A 121 13.10 -29.42 -18.96
CA LYS A 121 13.07 -30.88 -18.86
C LYS A 121 14.43 -31.47 -18.53
N ALA A 122 14.43 -32.57 -17.78
CA ALA A 122 15.59 -33.42 -17.60
C ALA A 122 15.20 -34.87 -17.33
N ALA A 123 16.10 -35.80 -17.68
CA ALA A 123 15.97 -37.21 -17.38
C ALA A 123 17.12 -37.63 -16.45
N TRP A 124 16.79 -38.03 -15.22
CA TRP A 124 17.78 -38.44 -14.23
C TRP A 124 17.83 -39.96 -14.06
N THR A 125 18.99 -40.56 -14.28
CA THR A 125 19.21 -42.03 -14.24
C THR A 125 19.99 -42.50 -13.00
N GLY A 126 20.37 -41.60 -12.10
CA GLY A 126 21.15 -41.94 -10.89
C GLY A 126 20.35 -42.55 -9.74
N GLY A 127 19.05 -42.78 -9.93
CA GLY A 127 18.14 -43.29 -8.90
C GLY A 127 18.14 -44.81 -8.78
N VAL A 128 17.93 -45.30 -7.56
CA VAL A 128 17.71 -46.72 -7.29
C VAL A 128 16.23 -47.03 -7.54
N PRO A 129 15.89 -48.04 -8.36
CA PRO A 129 14.50 -48.41 -8.65
C PRO A 129 13.66 -48.60 -7.38
N GLY A 130 12.50 -47.96 -7.32
CA GLY A 130 11.55 -48.07 -6.21
C GLY A 130 11.87 -47.18 -4.98
N LYS A 131 13.04 -46.54 -4.92
CA LYS A 131 13.40 -45.61 -3.83
C LYS A 131 12.83 -44.19 -4.05
N PHE A 132 12.73 -43.45 -2.95
CA PHE A 132 12.12 -42.12 -2.90
C PHE A 132 13.16 -41.00 -2.82
N TYR A 133 12.90 -39.92 -3.56
CA TYR A 133 13.78 -38.77 -3.69
C TYR A 133 12.99 -37.46 -3.53
N LYS A 134 13.54 -36.50 -2.78
CA LYS A 134 13.03 -35.14 -2.69
C LYS A 134 13.72 -34.30 -3.78
N ILE A 135 12.94 -33.78 -4.71
CA ILE A 135 13.44 -32.91 -5.78
C ILE A 135 13.21 -31.47 -5.36
N ARG A 136 14.26 -30.64 -5.37
CA ARG A 136 14.20 -29.23 -4.99
C ARG A 136 15.09 -28.36 -5.88
N VAL A 137 14.73 -27.09 -6.05
CA VAL A 137 15.60 -26.10 -6.71
C VAL A 137 16.32 -25.28 -5.64
N HIS A 138 17.66 -25.34 -5.64
CA HIS A 138 18.62 -24.63 -4.77
C HIS A 138 18.31 -24.60 -3.26
N HIS A 139 19.21 -25.17 -2.43
CA HIS A 139 18.99 -25.23 -0.97
C HIS A 139 19.19 -23.90 -0.22
N GLU A 140 20.17 -23.09 -0.61
CA GLU A 140 20.58 -21.85 0.07
C GLU A 140 21.17 -20.86 -0.93
N VAL A 141 21.06 -19.56 -0.66
CA VAL A 141 21.69 -18.50 -1.49
C VAL A 141 22.73 -17.76 -0.68
N THR A 142 23.92 -17.65 -1.26
CA THR A 142 25.05 -16.94 -0.65
C THR A 142 24.85 -15.42 -0.76
N PRO A 143 25.36 -14.62 0.19
CA PRO A 143 25.35 -13.16 0.07
C PRO A 143 25.95 -12.66 -1.25
N ALA A 144 27.00 -13.30 -1.74
CA ALA A 144 27.63 -12.97 -3.03
C ALA A 144 26.67 -13.13 -4.24
N GLN A 145 25.79 -14.13 -4.22
CA GLN A 145 24.77 -14.32 -5.26
C GLN A 145 23.66 -13.25 -5.17
N ILE A 146 23.32 -12.79 -3.97
CA ILE A 146 22.40 -11.68 -3.75
C ILE A 146 23.02 -10.37 -4.26
N ASP A 147 24.28 -10.09 -3.93
CA ASP A 147 24.99 -8.89 -4.38
C ASP A 147 25.14 -8.86 -5.90
N THR A 148 25.43 -10.00 -6.51
CA THR A 148 25.48 -10.15 -7.98
C THR A 148 24.12 -9.87 -8.62
N LEU A 149 23.03 -10.39 -8.03
CA LEU A 149 21.67 -10.12 -8.47
C LEU A 149 21.32 -8.64 -8.35
N PHE A 150 21.60 -7.99 -7.21
CA PHE A 150 21.31 -6.57 -7.05
C PHE A 150 22.15 -5.68 -7.98
N SER A 151 23.41 -6.05 -8.22
CA SER A 151 24.28 -5.37 -9.17
C SER A 151 23.75 -5.44 -10.61
N SER A 152 22.95 -6.46 -10.93
CA SER A 152 22.33 -6.63 -12.25
C SER A 152 21.33 -5.51 -12.59
N TYR A 153 20.72 -4.89 -11.58
CA TYR A 153 19.79 -3.79 -11.75
C TYR A 153 20.47 -2.43 -11.85
N GLY A 154 21.81 -2.34 -11.66
CA GLY A 154 22.54 -1.08 -11.70
C GLY A 154 22.34 -0.34 -13.04
N GLY A 155 22.42 -1.07 -14.16
CA GLY A 155 22.15 -0.52 -15.50
C GLY A 155 20.71 -0.01 -15.65
N LEU A 156 19.73 -0.84 -15.28
CA LEU A 156 18.30 -0.44 -15.30
C LEU A 156 18.04 0.80 -14.44
N THR A 157 18.62 0.86 -13.25
CA THR A 157 18.47 2.00 -12.32
C THR A 157 19.03 3.27 -12.94
N ALA A 158 20.22 3.19 -13.54
CA ALA A 158 20.86 4.33 -14.20
C ALA A 158 20.06 4.82 -15.43
N ASP A 159 19.57 3.89 -16.26
CA ASP A 159 18.79 4.23 -17.46
C ASP A 159 17.45 4.88 -17.10
N LEU A 160 16.74 4.35 -16.10
CA LEU A 160 15.50 4.93 -15.59
C LEU A 160 15.74 6.30 -14.97
N GLU A 161 16.79 6.46 -14.17
CA GLU A 161 17.14 7.76 -13.59
C GLU A 161 17.46 8.79 -14.67
N GLY A 162 18.30 8.42 -15.64
CA GLY A 162 18.68 9.29 -16.75
C GLY A 162 17.47 9.73 -17.57
N PHE A 163 16.55 8.80 -17.85
CA PHE A 163 15.28 9.09 -18.51
C PHE A 163 14.42 10.08 -17.70
N LEU A 164 14.20 9.82 -16.40
CA LEU A 164 13.39 10.69 -15.54
C LEU A 164 14.00 12.09 -15.41
N ARG A 165 15.33 12.20 -15.28
CA ARG A 165 16.04 13.48 -15.24
C ARG A 165 15.86 14.26 -16.54
N LYS A 166 15.92 13.59 -17.69
CA LYS A 166 15.69 14.20 -19.00
C LYS A 166 14.26 14.73 -19.14
N GLU A 167 13.27 13.93 -18.76
CA GLU A 167 11.85 14.36 -18.75
C GLU A 167 11.66 15.55 -17.82
N TRP A 168 12.22 15.48 -16.62
CA TRP A 168 12.11 16.54 -15.62
C TRP A 168 12.78 17.85 -16.08
N ALA A 169 13.92 17.79 -16.76
CA ALA A 169 14.54 18.99 -17.35
C ALA A 169 13.61 19.72 -18.34
N GLY A 170 12.78 18.97 -19.08
CA GLY A 170 11.76 19.55 -19.96
C GLY A 170 10.51 20.05 -19.23
N PHE A 171 10.15 19.45 -18.08
CA PHE A 171 8.95 19.82 -17.31
C PHE A 171 9.21 20.96 -16.33
N LYS A 172 10.37 20.99 -15.67
CA LYS A 172 10.73 21.92 -14.59
C LYS A 172 10.51 23.41 -14.95
N PRO A 173 10.89 23.92 -16.14
CA PRO A 173 10.65 25.32 -16.50
C PRO A 173 9.16 25.68 -16.66
N GLN A 174 8.28 24.70 -16.88
CA GLN A 174 6.84 24.92 -17.02
C GLN A 174 6.16 25.08 -15.65
N TRP A 175 6.85 24.75 -14.56
CA TRP A 175 6.38 24.96 -13.19
C TRP A 175 6.67 26.38 -12.69
N SER A 176 7.74 27.03 -13.15
CA SER A 176 8.10 28.40 -12.73
C SER A 176 7.22 29.51 -13.32
N ASN A 177 6.52 29.24 -14.43
CA ASN A 177 5.65 30.20 -15.11
C ASN A 177 4.19 30.17 -14.65
N VAL A 178 3.86 29.32 -13.67
CA VAL A 178 2.51 29.21 -13.11
C VAL A 178 2.43 30.13 -11.90
N SER A 179 1.78 31.30 -12.05
CA SER A 179 1.39 32.08 -10.88
C SER A 179 0.56 31.17 -9.98
N ALA A 180 0.93 31.09 -8.70
CA ALA A 180 0.49 30.10 -7.72
C ALA A 180 -1.05 29.94 -7.66
N SER A 181 -1.62 29.13 -8.55
CA SER A 181 -3.01 28.71 -8.43
C SER A 181 -3.03 27.62 -7.37
N ARG A 182 -3.68 27.92 -6.24
CA ARG A 182 -3.82 27.05 -5.06
C ARG A 182 -4.30 25.62 -5.39
N THR A 183 -4.91 25.41 -6.56
CA THR A 183 -5.42 24.14 -7.06
C THR A 183 -4.34 23.19 -7.60
N ALA A 184 -3.20 23.69 -8.10
CA ALA A 184 -2.10 22.86 -8.62
C ALA A 184 -1.25 22.21 -7.49
N MET A 185 -1.32 22.77 -6.29
CA MET A 185 -0.59 22.30 -5.09
C MET A 185 -1.30 21.16 -4.35
N ALA A 186 -2.63 21.03 -4.46
CA ALA A 186 -3.43 20.04 -3.74
C ALA A 186 -3.20 18.59 -4.21
N VAL A 187 -2.83 18.38 -5.47
CA VAL A 187 -2.56 17.05 -6.05
C VAL A 187 -1.19 16.49 -5.62
N GLY A 188 -0.30 17.34 -5.10
CA GLY A 188 1.01 16.93 -4.59
C GLY A 188 0.91 16.21 -3.24
N ASN A 189 0.29 16.83 -2.24
CA ASN A 189 0.40 16.39 -0.84
C ASN A 189 -0.25 15.03 -0.52
N GLY A 190 -1.32 14.63 -1.18
CA GLY A 190 -1.88 13.30 -0.89
C GLY A 190 -0.99 12.16 -1.40
N ILE A 191 -0.19 12.36 -2.46
CA ILE A 191 0.84 11.38 -2.91
C ILE A 191 1.97 11.28 -1.86
N LEU A 192 2.17 12.33 -1.06
CA LEU A 192 3.29 12.52 -0.15
C LEU A 192 3.10 11.87 1.23
N GLU A 193 1.86 11.66 1.68
CA GLU A 193 1.58 11.22 3.06
C GLU A 193 1.21 9.73 3.19
N GLY A 194 0.82 9.08 2.08
CA GLY A 194 0.48 7.67 2.00
C GLY A 194 1.59 6.78 1.43
N GLY A 195 2.85 7.26 1.47
CA GLY A 195 3.98 6.76 0.68
C GLY A 195 4.26 5.25 0.77
N TRP A 196 3.66 4.51 1.69
CA TRP A 196 3.69 3.05 1.69
C TRP A 196 2.32 2.36 1.62
N GLU A 197 1.23 2.91 2.19
CA GLU A 197 -0.13 2.36 2.03
C GLU A 197 -0.59 2.37 0.56
N ALA A 198 -0.22 3.43 -0.18
CA ALA A 198 -0.39 3.51 -1.62
C ALA A 198 0.47 2.46 -2.36
N ILE A 199 1.71 2.22 -1.92
CA ILE A 199 2.61 1.21 -2.48
C ILE A 199 2.13 -0.22 -2.15
N LYS A 200 1.44 -0.45 -1.03
CA LYS A 200 0.78 -1.74 -0.73
C LYS A 200 -0.36 -2.05 -1.71
N GLY A 201 -1.21 -1.07 -2.00
CA GLY A 201 -2.20 -1.18 -3.08
C GLY A 201 -1.57 -1.40 -4.45
N VAL A 202 -0.39 -0.81 -4.69
CA VAL A 202 0.42 -1.06 -5.91
C VAL A 202 0.95 -2.49 -5.95
N TRP A 203 1.38 -3.03 -4.82
CA TRP A 203 1.87 -4.41 -4.73
C TRP A 203 0.75 -5.43 -4.96
N ASP A 204 -0.47 -5.18 -4.49
CA ASP A 204 -1.64 -6.01 -4.81
C ASP A 204 -2.01 -5.88 -6.30
N GLY A 205 -1.90 -4.68 -6.88
CA GLY A 205 -2.02 -4.44 -8.32
C GLY A 205 -0.94 -5.11 -9.18
N ILE A 206 0.26 -5.36 -8.64
CA ILE A 206 1.30 -6.15 -9.32
C ILE A 206 0.92 -7.63 -9.41
N SER A 207 0.21 -8.18 -8.41
CA SER A 207 -0.27 -9.56 -8.47
C SER A 207 -1.29 -9.75 -9.61
N LEU A 208 -2.03 -8.69 -9.94
CA LEU A 208 -2.95 -8.66 -11.08
C LEU A 208 -2.25 -8.87 -12.42
N VAL A 209 -1.01 -8.37 -12.61
CA VAL A 209 -0.30 -8.58 -13.88
C VAL A 209 0.02 -10.05 -14.09
N LEU A 210 0.45 -10.73 -13.04
CA LEU A 210 0.72 -12.15 -13.10
C LEU A 210 -0.57 -12.95 -13.25
N ASP A 211 -1.65 -12.60 -12.55
CA ASP A 211 -2.98 -13.19 -12.75
C ASP A 211 -3.43 -13.09 -14.22
N ILE A 212 -3.24 -11.93 -14.85
CA ILE A 212 -3.53 -11.69 -16.27
C ILE A 212 -2.69 -12.60 -17.18
N LEU A 213 -1.39 -12.73 -16.93
CA LEU A 213 -0.52 -13.58 -17.76
C LEU A 213 -0.80 -15.08 -17.54
N GLN A 214 -1.16 -15.48 -16.32
CA GLN A 214 -1.49 -16.87 -15.98
C GLN A 214 -2.81 -17.32 -16.61
N ASP A 215 -3.80 -16.44 -16.73
CA ASP A 215 -5.10 -16.71 -17.35
C ASP A 215 -5.70 -15.43 -17.98
N PRO A 216 -5.24 -15.02 -19.18
CA PRO A 216 -5.71 -13.82 -19.87
C PRO A 216 -7.22 -13.85 -20.14
N GLY A 217 -7.80 -15.05 -20.35
CA GLY A 217 -9.22 -15.23 -20.64
C GLY A 217 -10.13 -14.74 -19.51
N LYS A 218 -9.72 -14.90 -18.24
CA LYS A 218 -10.46 -14.35 -17.09
C LYS A 218 -10.58 -12.83 -17.08
N PHE A 219 -9.63 -12.14 -17.72
CA PHE A 219 -9.53 -10.68 -17.74
C PHE A 219 -9.95 -10.08 -19.09
N ALA A 220 -10.70 -10.83 -19.90
CA ALA A 220 -11.07 -10.42 -21.25
C ALA A 220 -11.77 -9.04 -21.32
N LYS A 221 -12.56 -8.69 -20.29
CA LYS A 221 -13.24 -7.40 -20.19
C LYS A 221 -12.26 -6.23 -20.02
N ASP A 222 -11.19 -6.42 -19.25
CA ASP A 222 -10.20 -5.39 -18.95
C ASP A 222 -9.16 -5.27 -20.08
N LEU A 223 -8.86 -6.37 -20.76
CA LEU A 223 -7.87 -6.46 -21.84
C LEU A 223 -8.45 -6.11 -23.22
N GLY A 224 -9.76 -6.28 -23.41
CA GLY A 224 -10.43 -6.06 -24.69
C GLY A 224 -9.77 -6.85 -25.83
N ALA A 225 -9.39 -6.15 -26.90
CA ALA A 225 -8.73 -6.74 -28.07
C ALA A 225 -7.34 -7.35 -27.75
N GLY A 226 -6.72 -6.98 -26.62
CA GLY A 226 -5.45 -7.54 -26.16
C GLY A 226 -5.55 -8.99 -25.67
N THR A 227 -6.75 -9.45 -25.31
CA THR A 227 -6.97 -10.80 -24.74
C THR A 227 -6.50 -11.90 -25.69
N GLN A 228 -6.97 -11.85 -26.94
CA GLN A 228 -6.66 -12.91 -27.90
C GLN A 228 -5.16 -12.93 -28.24
N LYS A 229 -4.52 -11.76 -28.32
CA LYS A 229 -3.07 -11.66 -28.52
C LYS A 229 -2.28 -12.36 -27.42
N LEU A 230 -2.66 -12.19 -26.15
CA LEU A 230 -2.00 -12.86 -25.02
C LEU A 230 -2.25 -14.37 -25.02
N ILE A 231 -3.46 -14.81 -25.39
CA ILE A 231 -3.79 -16.23 -25.53
C ILE A 231 -2.97 -16.88 -26.66
N ASP A 232 -2.87 -16.21 -27.81
CA ASP A 232 -2.11 -16.68 -28.96
C ASP A 232 -0.62 -16.70 -28.64
N LEU A 233 -0.11 -15.68 -27.94
CA LEU A 233 1.27 -15.66 -27.45
C LEU A 233 1.58 -16.85 -26.54
N ALA A 234 0.73 -17.12 -25.56
CA ALA A 234 0.92 -18.23 -24.63
C ALA A 234 0.98 -19.60 -25.34
N LYS A 235 0.25 -19.75 -26.45
CA LYS A 235 0.20 -20.99 -27.24
C LYS A 235 1.30 -21.11 -28.29
N GLN A 236 1.62 -20.01 -28.97
CA GLN A 236 2.48 -20.01 -30.16
C GLN A 236 3.92 -19.61 -29.85
N THR A 237 4.13 -18.75 -28.85
CA THR A 237 5.43 -18.19 -28.47
C THR A 237 5.61 -18.19 -26.94
N PRO A 238 5.62 -19.39 -26.31
CA PRO A 238 5.68 -19.53 -24.86
C PRO A 238 6.95 -18.89 -24.25
N ASP A 239 8.04 -18.76 -25.00
CA ASP A 239 9.26 -18.07 -24.55
C ASP A 239 9.07 -16.57 -24.29
N VAL A 240 8.20 -15.90 -25.05
CA VAL A 240 7.90 -14.47 -24.82
C VAL A 240 7.00 -14.33 -23.60
N MET A 241 6.01 -15.22 -23.46
CA MET A 241 5.17 -15.30 -22.26
C MET A 241 6.01 -15.57 -21.01
N LYS A 242 6.96 -16.50 -21.09
CA LYS A 242 7.94 -16.79 -20.03
C LYS A 242 8.71 -15.54 -19.59
N LYS A 243 9.21 -14.74 -20.54
CA LYS A 243 9.89 -13.47 -20.23
C LYS A 243 8.98 -12.47 -19.52
N ALA A 244 7.73 -12.34 -19.97
CA ALA A 244 6.76 -11.46 -19.32
C ALA A 244 6.43 -11.92 -17.90
N MET A 245 6.25 -13.24 -17.68
CA MET A 245 5.99 -13.82 -16.36
C MET A 245 7.20 -13.71 -15.43
N LEU A 246 8.43 -13.82 -15.96
CA LEU A 246 9.65 -13.59 -15.19
C LEU A 246 9.74 -12.14 -14.72
N LEU A 247 9.50 -11.16 -15.59
CA LEU A 247 9.47 -9.75 -15.18
C LEU A 247 8.32 -9.46 -14.20
N ALA A 248 7.13 -10.04 -14.43
CA ALA A 248 5.99 -9.94 -13.53
C ALA A 248 6.25 -10.54 -12.14
N SER A 249 7.25 -11.42 -12.03
CA SER A 249 7.70 -12.01 -10.77
C SER A 249 8.89 -11.25 -10.18
N ASP A 250 9.45 -10.25 -10.88
CA ASP A 250 10.62 -9.48 -10.46
C ASP A 250 10.28 -8.26 -9.62
N GLU A 251 10.20 -8.50 -8.32
CA GLU A 251 9.81 -7.51 -7.32
C GLU A 251 10.72 -6.27 -7.34
N ALA A 252 12.03 -6.45 -7.50
CA ALA A 252 12.98 -5.34 -7.54
C ALA A 252 12.82 -4.49 -8.81
N ALA A 253 12.67 -5.12 -9.98
CA ALA A 253 12.39 -4.42 -11.23
C ALA A 253 11.04 -3.70 -11.18
N LEU A 254 10.00 -4.36 -10.66
CA LEU A 254 8.66 -3.78 -10.50
C LEU A 254 8.67 -2.58 -9.55
N PHE A 255 9.41 -2.66 -8.45
CA PHE A 255 9.59 -1.52 -7.55
C PHE A 255 10.23 -0.32 -8.25
N LEU A 256 11.30 -0.53 -9.02
CA LEU A 256 11.94 0.53 -9.81
C LEU A 256 10.98 1.15 -10.84
N MET A 257 10.17 0.33 -11.53
CA MET A 257 9.18 0.82 -12.48
C MET A 257 8.07 1.64 -11.81
N VAL A 258 7.52 1.17 -10.69
CA VAL A 258 6.52 1.90 -9.90
C VAL A 258 7.06 3.24 -9.45
N ARG A 259 8.25 3.26 -8.84
CA ARG A 259 8.87 4.49 -8.36
C ARG A 259 9.10 5.47 -9.51
N SER A 260 9.54 4.98 -10.67
CA SER A 260 9.70 5.78 -11.88
C SER A 260 8.38 6.40 -12.33
N ALA A 261 7.31 5.60 -12.41
CA ALA A 261 5.98 6.07 -12.80
C ALA A 261 5.44 7.15 -11.84
N VAL A 262 5.59 6.95 -10.53
CA VAL A 262 5.14 7.93 -9.52
C VAL A 262 5.92 9.25 -9.63
N ILE A 263 7.25 9.19 -9.78
CA ILE A 263 8.08 10.39 -9.94
C ILE A 263 7.70 11.14 -11.23
N TRP A 264 7.51 10.41 -12.34
CA TRP A 264 7.13 11.02 -13.61
C TRP A 264 5.74 11.66 -13.55
N LEU A 265 4.74 10.97 -12.98
CA LEU A 265 3.39 11.52 -12.78
C LEU A 265 3.41 12.75 -11.87
N ALA A 266 4.25 12.74 -10.83
CA ALA A 266 4.45 13.90 -9.97
C ALA A 266 5.10 15.07 -10.74
N GLY A 267 5.99 14.82 -11.71
CA GLY A 267 6.65 15.85 -12.51
C GLY A 267 5.78 16.47 -13.62
N LEU A 268 4.66 15.86 -13.98
CA LEU A 268 3.82 16.31 -15.11
C LEU A 268 3.33 17.77 -14.96
N PRO A 269 3.60 18.67 -15.93
CA PRO A 269 3.30 20.08 -15.81
C PRO A 269 1.77 20.36 -15.80
N PRO A 270 1.30 21.42 -15.11
CA PRO A 270 -0.13 21.71 -14.97
C PRO A 270 -0.88 21.85 -16.30
N MET A 271 -0.23 22.37 -17.35
CA MET A 271 -0.82 22.48 -18.68
C MET A 271 -1.16 21.11 -19.31
N LYS A 272 -0.36 20.07 -19.05
CA LYS A 272 -0.66 18.70 -19.49
C LYS A 272 -1.78 18.04 -18.67
N MET A 273 -2.18 18.66 -17.56
CA MET A 273 -3.24 18.21 -16.67
C MET A 273 -4.51 19.09 -16.76
N ALA A 274 -4.49 20.13 -17.60
CA ALA A 274 -5.58 21.08 -17.73
C ALA A 274 -6.88 20.37 -18.15
N GLY A 275 -7.93 20.47 -17.32
CA GLY A 275 -9.21 19.79 -17.52
C GLY A 275 -9.38 18.46 -16.77
N ASP A 276 -8.30 17.85 -16.29
CA ASP A 276 -8.35 16.59 -15.53
C ASP A 276 -7.78 16.71 -14.11
N VAL A 277 -7.32 17.91 -13.70
CA VAL A 277 -6.80 18.16 -12.33
C VAL A 277 -7.77 17.67 -11.26
N ALA A 278 -9.08 17.88 -11.43
CA ALA A 278 -10.10 17.43 -10.50
C ALA A 278 -10.27 15.90 -10.42
N LYS A 279 -9.86 15.17 -11.47
CA LYS A 279 -9.93 13.70 -11.54
C LYS A 279 -8.63 13.03 -11.08
N MET A 280 -7.53 13.76 -11.08
CA MET A 280 -6.18 13.35 -10.64
C MET A 280 -6.05 13.45 -9.11
N THR A 281 -6.83 12.64 -8.39
CA THR A 281 -6.63 12.45 -6.94
C THR A 281 -5.38 11.60 -6.68
N THR A 282 -4.91 11.58 -5.43
CA THR A 282 -3.81 10.68 -5.02
C THR A 282 -4.06 9.23 -5.36
N ALA A 283 -5.24 8.70 -5.03
CA ALA A 283 -5.59 7.31 -5.34
C ALA A 283 -5.63 7.06 -6.85
N ALA A 284 -6.05 8.06 -7.64
CA ALA A 284 -6.02 7.99 -9.09
C ALA A 284 -4.59 7.95 -9.64
N VAL A 285 -3.66 8.75 -9.11
CA VAL A 285 -2.24 8.73 -9.54
C VAL A 285 -1.58 7.39 -9.22
N VAL A 286 -1.86 6.83 -8.05
CA VAL A 286 -1.38 5.50 -7.66
C VAL A 286 -1.96 4.42 -8.57
N GLY A 287 -3.27 4.48 -8.86
CA GLY A 287 -3.91 3.58 -9.83
C GLY A 287 -3.31 3.69 -11.23
N ILE A 288 -3.02 4.90 -11.70
CA ILE A 288 -2.34 5.13 -13.00
C ILE A 288 -0.93 4.54 -12.97
N ALA A 289 -0.17 4.71 -11.89
CA ALA A 289 1.16 4.12 -11.76
C ALA A 289 1.13 2.58 -11.84
N ILE A 290 0.11 1.95 -11.24
CA ILE A 290 -0.13 0.49 -11.38
C ILE A 290 -0.45 0.13 -12.82
N ASP A 291 -1.43 0.83 -13.42
CA ASP A 291 -1.86 0.56 -14.79
C ASP A 291 -0.69 0.75 -15.79
N ILE A 292 0.21 1.70 -15.53
CA ILE A 292 1.48 1.90 -16.28
C ILE A 292 2.37 0.66 -16.18
N VAL A 293 2.60 0.14 -14.97
CA VAL A 293 3.47 -1.03 -14.76
C VAL A 293 2.87 -2.28 -15.41
N ILE A 294 1.56 -2.50 -15.23
CA ILE A 294 0.82 -3.57 -15.92
C ILE A 294 0.99 -3.41 -17.44
N SER A 295 0.79 -2.20 -17.96
CA SER A 295 0.94 -1.89 -19.39
C SER A 295 2.34 -2.21 -19.90
N ILE A 296 3.39 -1.85 -19.17
CA ILE A 296 4.77 -2.15 -19.55
C ILE A 296 5.00 -3.67 -19.67
N VAL A 297 4.57 -4.44 -18.66
CA VAL A 297 4.70 -5.91 -18.65
C VAL A 297 3.89 -6.55 -19.78
N LEU A 298 2.65 -6.09 -20.01
CA LEU A 298 1.82 -6.58 -21.11
C LEU A 298 2.39 -6.24 -22.49
N THR A 299 3.12 -5.13 -22.62
CA THR A 299 3.79 -4.74 -23.87
C THR A 299 4.98 -5.66 -24.18
N ILE A 300 5.63 -6.22 -23.15
CA ILE A 300 6.66 -7.27 -23.31
C ILE A 300 6.03 -8.58 -23.75
N ALA A 301 4.89 -8.94 -23.18
CA ALA A 301 4.17 -10.14 -23.60
C ALA A 301 3.79 -10.02 -25.08
N ALA A 302 3.07 -8.97 -25.47
CA ALA A 302 2.69 -8.77 -26.86
C ALA A 302 2.70 -7.29 -27.21
N GLU A 303 3.50 -6.93 -28.22
CA GLU A 303 3.69 -5.54 -28.64
C GLU A 303 2.33 -4.83 -28.88
N GLY A 304 2.19 -3.65 -28.27
CA GLY A 304 0.97 -2.83 -28.32
C GLY A 304 -0.18 -3.28 -27.39
N THR A 305 -0.12 -4.48 -26.80
CA THR A 305 -1.19 -4.99 -25.90
C THR A 305 -1.31 -4.14 -24.64
N GLY A 306 -0.19 -3.79 -24.02
CA GLY A 306 -0.19 -2.94 -22.85
C GLY A 306 -0.74 -1.55 -23.11
N VAL A 307 -0.43 -0.97 -24.28
CA VAL A 307 -0.95 0.35 -24.68
C VAL A 307 -2.47 0.33 -24.85
N ILE A 308 -3.01 -0.74 -25.46
CA ILE A 308 -4.46 -0.94 -25.59
C ILE A 308 -5.13 -1.05 -24.22
N TYR A 309 -4.56 -1.84 -23.32
CA TYR A 309 -5.03 -1.98 -21.94
C TYR A 309 -5.06 -0.62 -21.23
N LEU A 310 -3.96 0.11 -21.29
CA LEU A 310 -3.80 1.40 -20.61
C LEU A 310 -4.77 2.45 -21.15
N ALA A 311 -4.94 2.54 -22.48
CA ALA A 311 -5.89 3.44 -23.10
C ALA A 311 -7.33 3.15 -22.65
N ALA A 312 -7.71 1.87 -22.53
CA ALA A 312 -9.03 1.49 -22.01
C ALA A 312 -9.21 1.91 -20.53
N ARG A 313 -8.18 1.69 -19.70
CA ARG A 313 -8.19 2.06 -18.27
C ARG A 313 -8.25 3.57 -18.04
N LEU A 314 -7.64 4.35 -18.93
CA LEU A 314 -7.56 5.80 -18.82
C LEU A 314 -8.65 6.56 -19.60
N LYS A 315 -9.67 5.89 -20.15
CA LYS A 315 -10.75 6.50 -20.96
C LYS A 315 -11.47 7.69 -20.32
N LYS A 316 -11.45 7.81 -18.99
CA LYS A 316 -12.05 8.93 -18.24
C LYS A 316 -11.20 10.22 -18.22
N TYR A 317 -9.95 10.16 -18.64
CA TYR A 317 -9.02 11.28 -18.74
C TYR A 317 -8.97 11.82 -20.18
N SER A 318 -8.43 13.01 -20.37
CA SER A 318 -8.23 13.63 -21.68
C SER A 318 -7.22 12.85 -22.54
N GLU A 319 -7.35 13.01 -23.85
CA GLU A 319 -6.41 12.43 -24.82
C GLU A 319 -4.96 12.89 -24.59
N ILE A 320 -4.76 14.07 -24.01
CA ILE A 320 -3.43 14.61 -23.69
C ILE A 320 -2.75 13.73 -22.64
N ILE A 321 -3.45 13.40 -21.56
CA ILE A 321 -2.93 12.51 -20.51
C ILE A 321 -2.73 11.10 -21.06
N ILE A 322 -3.70 10.58 -21.82
CA ILE A 322 -3.60 9.23 -22.41
C ILE A 322 -2.35 9.15 -23.30
N LYS A 323 -2.14 10.11 -24.21
CA LYS A 323 -0.94 10.16 -25.07
C LYS A 323 0.35 10.29 -24.28
N ALA A 324 0.37 11.14 -23.24
CA ALA A 324 1.54 11.31 -22.39
C ALA A 324 1.91 10.01 -21.66
N VAL A 325 0.94 9.35 -21.03
CA VAL A 325 1.15 8.12 -20.27
C VAL A 325 1.54 6.96 -21.19
N THR A 326 0.92 6.84 -22.36
CA THR A 326 1.30 5.85 -23.38
C THR A 326 2.74 6.07 -23.88
N GLY A 327 3.13 7.32 -24.17
CA GLY A 327 4.50 7.63 -24.59
C GLY A 327 5.54 7.34 -23.50
N PHE A 328 5.17 7.52 -22.22
CA PHE A 328 5.99 7.09 -21.09
C PHE A 328 6.17 5.57 -21.08
N VAL A 329 5.08 4.81 -21.21
CA VAL A 329 5.14 3.34 -21.27
C VAL A 329 6.04 2.86 -22.41
N GLU A 330 5.93 3.44 -23.60
CA GLU A 330 6.78 3.07 -24.74
C GLU A 330 8.27 3.39 -24.49
N SER A 331 8.56 4.50 -23.82
CA SER A 331 9.93 4.91 -23.50
C SER A 331 10.56 3.99 -22.45
N VAL A 332 9.80 3.69 -21.38
CA VAL A 332 10.24 2.77 -20.32
C VAL A 332 10.33 1.34 -20.82
N PHE A 333 9.41 0.91 -21.70
CA PHE A 333 9.49 -0.39 -22.37
C PHE A 333 10.79 -0.57 -23.16
N LYS A 334 11.29 0.47 -23.85
CA LYS A 334 12.58 0.41 -24.56
C LYS A 334 13.75 0.20 -23.61
N ILE A 335 13.74 0.88 -22.46
CA ILE A 335 14.74 0.70 -21.40
C ILE A 335 14.70 -0.74 -20.89
N ILE A 336 13.51 -1.24 -20.58
CA ILE A 336 13.32 -2.59 -20.03
C ILE A 336 13.64 -3.67 -21.05
N LYS A 337 13.40 -3.45 -22.35
CA LYS A 337 13.77 -4.41 -23.39
C LYS A 337 15.28 -4.70 -23.37
N GLY A 338 16.11 -3.65 -23.22
CA GLY A 338 17.55 -3.80 -23.04
C GLY A 338 17.93 -4.55 -21.76
N PHE A 339 17.20 -4.29 -20.65
CA PHE A 339 17.35 -5.03 -19.40
C PHE A 339 16.95 -6.51 -19.54
N MET A 340 15.87 -6.84 -20.24
CA MET A 340 15.36 -8.21 -20.40
C MET A 340 16.31 -9.12 -21.21
N GLU A 341 17.11 -8.55 -22.13
CA GLU A 341 18.19 -9.29 -22.79
C GLU A 341 19.33 -9.66 -21.84
N TYR A 342 19.47 -8.93 -20.73
CA TYR A 342 20.44 -9.21 -19.66
C TYR A 342 19.87 -10.13 -18.56
N VAL A 343 18.57 -10.01 -18.23
CA VAL A 343 17.86 -10.80 -17.19
C VAL A 343 17.82 -12.30 -17.49
N THR A 344 17.77 -12.70 -18.75
CA THR A 344 17.79 -14.13 -19.16
C THR A 344 19.00 -14.88 -18.60
N LYS A 345 20.11 -14.20 -18.29
CA LYS A 345 21.31 -14.79 -17.67
C LYS A 345 21.14 -15.19 -16.20
N TYR A 346 20.11 -14.71 -15.50
CA TYR A 346 19.93 -14.92 -14.05
C TYR A 346 18.67 -15.71 -13.67
N THR A 347 17.91 -16.22 -14.65
CA THR A 347 16.79 -17.15 -14.45
C THR A 347 17.18 -18.37 -13.57
N ALA A 348 18.45 -18.78 -13.61
CA ALA A 348 18.99 -19.86 -12.79
C ALA A 348 19.09 -19.51 -11.28
N VAL A 349 19.30 -18.24 -10.93
CA VAL A 349 19.48 -17.75 -9.54
C VAL A 349 18.14 -17.36 -8.88
N ALA A 350 17.14 -17.11 -9.73
CA ALA A 350 15.80 -16.63 -9.44
C ALA A 350 14.88 -17.62 -8.71
N VAL A 351 15.10 -18.90 -8.96
CA VAL A 351 14.11 -19.94 -8.72
C VAL A 351 14.48 -20.70 -7.44
N ARG A 352 13.57 -20.81 -6.47
CA ARG A 352 13.87 -21.48 -5.18
C ARG A 352 12.73 -22.36 -4.68
N GLY A 353 13.10 -23.34 -3.84
CA GLY A 353 12.20 -23.90 -2.82
C GLY A 353 11.04 -24.77 -3.31
N VAL A 354 10.90 -24.98 -4.62
CA VAL A 354 9.83 -25.82 -5.17
C VAL A 354 10.17 -27.30 -4.99
N THR A 355 9.34 -28.00 -4.23
CA THR A 355 9.33 -29.46 -4.18
C THR A 355 8.43 -30.04 -5.25
N ALA A 356 8.88 -31.07 -5.97
CA ALA A 356 8.10 -31.65 -7.06
C ALA A 356 6.81 -32.33 -6.60
N GLN A 357 5.74 -32.18 -7.39
CA GLN A 357 4.60 -33.10 -7.35
C GLN A 357 4.86 -34.27 -8.29
N THR A 358 4.51 -35.47 -7.88
CA THR A 358 4.80 -36.68 -8.66
C THR A 358 3.55 -37.41 -9.08
N LYS A 359 3.48 -37.71 -10.38
CA LYS A 359 2.51 -38.63 -10.99
C LYS A 359 3.24 -39.56 -11.92
N ASN A 360 3.11 -40.87 -11.72
CA ASN A 360 3.58 -41.92 -12.64
C ASN A 360 5.03 -41.77 -13.16
N GLY A 361 6.00 -41.49 -12.27
CA GLY A 361 7.42 -41.37 -12.64
C GLY A 361 7.82 -40.03 -13.28
N LEU A 362 6.88 -39.09 -13.41
CA LEU A 362 7.15 -37.69 -13.75
C LEU A 362 7.09 -36.84 -12.48
N ALA A 363 8.15 -36.08 -12.25
CA ALA A 363 8.26 -35.06 -11.22
C ALA A 363 8.04 -33.68 -11.85
N GLU A 364 6.93 -33.05 -11.54
CA GLU A 364 6.57 -31.72 -12.04
C GLU A 364 6.86 -30.64 -10.98
N LEU A 365 7.68 -29.67 -11.36
CA LEU A 365 7.96 -28.45 -10.62
C LEU A 365 7.07 -27.33 -11.18
N ARG A 366 6.17 -26.81 -10.34
CA ARG A 366 5.33 -25.66 -10.68
C ARG A 366 5.76 -24.42 -9.92
N PHE A 367 6.02 -23.35 -10.67
CA PHE A 367 6.39 -22.05 -10.15
C PHE A 367 5.18 -21.12 -10.19
N ASP A 368 4.63 -20.81 -9.02
CA ASP A 368 3.74 -19.67 -8.90
C ASP A 368 4.61 -18.43 -8.66
N GLY A 369 4.50 -17.41 -9.51
CA GLY A 369 5.19 -16.14 -9.29
C GLY A 369 4.47 -15.25 -8.26
N LYS A 370 3.36 -15.73 -7.67
CA LYS A 370 2.62 -15.02 -6.64
C LYS A 370 3.33 -15.10 -5.31
N LYS A 371 3.37 -13.94 -4.63
CA LYS A 371 3.91 -13.76 -3.27
C LYS A 371 3.56 -14.90 -2.32
N ASN A 372 4.58 -15.54 -1.74
CA ASN A 372 4.46 -16.24 -0.45
C ASN A 372 4.70 -15.31 0.75
N ALA A 373 5.19 -14.09 0.50
CA ALA A 373 5.14 -13.01 1.46
C ALA A 373 3.68 -12.60 1.67
N LYS A 374 3.01 -13.21 2.66
CA LYS A 374 1.95 -12.47 3.34
C LYS A 374 2.64 -11.27 3.96
N LEU A 375 2.23 -10.06 3.57
CA LEU A 375 2.48 -8.92 4.43
C LEU A 375 2.01 -9.34 5.82
N GLY A 376 2.93 -9.45 6.77
CA GLY A 376 2.53 -9.24 8.14
C GLY A 376 1.82 -7.89 8.19
N GLU A 377 0.92 -7.69 9.15
CA GLU A 377 0.44 -6.36 9.51
C GLU A 377 1.59 -5.52 10.13
N GLY A 378 2.74 -5.51 9.45
CA GLY A 378 3.95 -4.80 9.76
C GLY A 378 3.71 -3.34 9.44
N LYS A 379 3.40 -2.61 10.50
CA LYS A 379 3.18 -1.17 10.53
C LYS A 379 4.40 -0.49 9.93
N THR A 380 4.24 0.08 8.74
CA THR A 380 5.22 0.96 8.11
C THR A 380 5.02 2.34 8.66
N GLY A 381 5.82 2.67 9.67
CA GLY A 381 5.73 3.90 10.44
C GLY A 381 5.96 3.60 11.91
N ASP A 382 6.45 4.59 12.65
CA ASP A 382 6.43 4.50 14.11
C ASP A 382 4.98 4.28 14.53
N ASP A 383 4.72 3.12 15.14
CA ASP A 383 3.41 2.83 15.71
C ASP A 383 3.53 2.71 17.22
N VAL A 384 2.80 3.59 17.89
CA VAL A 384 2.64 3.60 19.33
C VAL A 384 1.29 2.99 19.67
N SER A 385 1.14 1.70 19.40
CA SER A 385 -0.05 0.90 19.70
C SER A 385 -0.47 1.03 21.17
N ARG A 386 -1.36 1.97 21.48
CA ARG A 386 -1.92 2.19 22.82
C ARG A 386 -3.40 2.47 22.71
N GLN A 387 -4.21 1.79 23.50
CA GLN A 387 -5.63 2.07 23.58
C GLN A 387 -5.87 3.49 24.11
N ALA A 388 -6.86 4.18 23.55
CA ALA A 388 -7.31 5.46 24.08
C ALA A 388 -7.96 5.26 25.46
N THR A 389 -7.79 6.23 26.35
CA THR A 389 -8.34 6.15 27.71
C THR A 389 -9.38 7.24 27.96
N THR A 390 -10.38 6.93 28.77
CA THR A 390 -11.30 7.93 29.29
C THR A 390 -10.64 8.80 30.37
N PRO A 391 -11.27 9.90 30.82
CA PRO A 391 -10.77 10.68 31.95
C PRO A 391 -10.66 9.87 33.26
N ALA A 392 -11.39 8.76 33.40
CA ALA A 392 -11.23 7.81 34.50
C ALA A 392 -10.06 6.81 34.30
N ASN A 393 -9.17 7.06 33.33
CA ASN A 393 -8.03 6.22 32.96
C ASN A 393 -8.38 4.77 32.57
N LYS A 394 -9.62 4.52 32.13
CA LYS A 394 -10.03 3.22 31.61
C LYS A 394 -9.90 3.18 30.10
N SER A 395 -9.48 2.05 29.54
CA SER A 395 -9.49 1.79 28.10
C SER A 395 -10.87 2.02 27.50
N ALA A 396 -10.94 2.71 26.36
CA ALA A 396 -12.19 3.00 25.67
C ALA A 396 -12.09 2.86 24.15
N GLU A 397 -13.13 2.27 23.57
CA GLU A 397 -13.43 2.34 22.14
C GLU A 397 -14.29 3.59 21.83
N PRO A 398 -14.43 3.98 20.55
CA PRO A 398 -15.41 4.99 20.16
C PRO A 398 -16.82 4.56 20.57
N ALA A 399 -17.72 5.52 20.82
CA ALA A 399 -19.09 5.22 21.24
C ALA A 399 -19.79 4.26 20.26
N ALA A 400 -19.62 4.47 18.95
CA ALA A 400 -20.18 3.63 17.89
C ALA A 400 -19.67 2.17 17.87
N LYS A 401 -18.60 1.86 18.60
CA LYS A 401 -18.00 0.51 18.70
C LYS A 401 -18.01 -0.03 20.12
N THR A 402 -18.54 0.74 21.07
CA THR A 402 -18.64 0.29 22.44
C THR A 402 -19.80 -0.71 22.54
N CYS A 403 -19.54 -1.87 23.13
CA CYS A 403 -20.58 -2.87 23.35
C CYS A 403 -21.56 -2.37 24.42
N THR A 404 -22.84 -2.28 24.07
CA THR A 404 -23.94 -1.85 24.94
C THR A 404 -25.10 -2.85 24.83
N ASP A 405 -25.89 -3.02 25.89
CA ASP A 405 -27.12 -3.85 25.86
C ASP A 405 -28.35 -3.01 26.24
N LYS A 406 -29.18 -2.67 25.24
CA LYS A 406 -30.47 -1.92 25.30
C LYS A 406 -30.45 -0.52 25.92
N CYS A 407 -29.51 -0.22 26.80
CA CYS A 407 -29.23 1.08 27.39
C CYS A 407 -27.86 1.58 26.89
N PRO A 408 -27.64 2.91 26.85
CA PRO A 408 -26.36 3.50 26.43
C PRO A 408 -25.26 3.30 27.48
N VAL A 409 -25.08 2.09 28.02
CA VAL A 409 -24.08 1.78 29.04
C VAL A 409 -23.06 0.80 28.46
N SER A 410 -21.78 1.17 28.57
CA SER A 410 -20.67 0.32 28.19
C SER A 410 -20.63 -0.95 29.04
N MET A 411 -20.77 -2.11 28.41
CA MET A 411 -20.70 -3.43 29.05
C MET A 411 -19.29 -3.76 29.57
N VAL A 412 -18.28 -2.97 29.20
CA VAL A 412 -16.88 -3.15 29.64
C VAL A 412 -16.54 -2.23 30.80
N THR A 413 -16.92 -0.95 30.73
CA THR A 413 -16.47 0.07 31.69
C THR A 413 -17.54 0.50 32.69
N GLY A 414 -18.82 0.19 32.44
CA GLY A 414 -19.98 0.62 33.22
C GLY A 414 -20.38 2.08 32.99
N GLU A 415 -19.83 2.70 31.95
CA GLU A 415 -20.02 4.12 31.66
C GLU A 415 -21.24 4.39 30.78
N GLU A 416 -21.99 5.44 31.09
CA GLU A 416 -23.05 5.93 30.21
C GLU A 416 -22.47 6.74 29.04
N LEU A 417 -22.95 6.45 27.82
CA LEU A 417 -22.48 6.96 26.53
C LEU A 417 -23.67 7.34 25.64
N LEU A 418 -24.07 8.60 25.66
CA LEU A 418 -25.19 9.09 24.86
C LEU A 418 -24.70 10.02 23.75
N THR A 419 -24.82 9.58 22.49
CA THR A 419 -24.49 10.40 21.32
C THR A 419 -25.77 10.91 20.66
N LEU A 420 -25.86 12.21 20.44
CA LEU A 420 -26.98 12.87 19.76
C LEU A 420 -26.47 13.69 18.58
N THR A 421 -27.02 13.48 17.40
CA THR A 421 -26.79 14.32 16.22
C THR A 421 -27.84 15.41 16.18
N ASP A 422 -27.41 16.66 16.29
CA ASP A 422 -28.32 17.79 16.39
C ASP A 422 -28.50 18.55 15.07
N GLY A 423 -27.54 18.47 14.15
CA GLY A 423 -27.61 19.12 12.85
C GLY A 423 -26.43 18.78 11.95
N GLN A 424 -26.41 19.35 10.74
CA GLN A 424 -25.32 19.15 9.79
C GLN A 424 -25.02 20.41 8.99
N LEU A 425 -23.78 20.54 8.52
CA LEU A 425 -23.33 21.48 7.51
C LEU A 425 -23.15 20.70 6.20
N ASP A 426 -24.00 20.97 5.22
CA ASP A 426 -23.92 20.34 3.91
C ASP A 426 -22.83 20.97 3.04
N GLY A 427 -22.12 20.16 2.26
CA GLY A 427 -21.07 20.60 1.35
C GLY A 427 -20.26 19.42 0.80
N LEU A 428 -19.14 19.71 0.14
CA LEU A 428 -18.21 18.67 -0.33
C LEU A 428 -17.59 17.88 0.83
N LEU A 429 -17.37 18.55 1.95
CA LEU A 429 -17.09 17.93 3.24
C LEU A 429 -18.29 18.16 4.18
N PRO A 430 -19.29 17.26 4.17
CA PRO A 430 -20.40 17.32 5.12
C PRO A 430 -19.88 17.19 6.55
N PHE A 431 -20.40 18.00 7.46
CA PHE A 431 -20.02 17.95 8.88
C PHE A 431 -21.26 17.82 9.75
N GLU A 432 -21.33 16.75 10.52
CA GLU A 432 -22.39 16.54 11.50
C GLU A 432 -22.03 17.22 12.83
N TRP A 433 -22.93 18.05 13.33
CA TRP A 433 -22.83 18.53 14.70
C TRP A 433 -23.43 17.48 15.64
N THR A 434 -22.54 16.79 16.35
CA THR A 434 -22.91 15.85 17.40
C THR A 434 -22.56 16.39 18.78
N ARG A 435 -23.33 15.96 19.77
CA ARG A 435 -22.99 16.06 21.19
C ARG A 435 -22.90 14.66 21.78
N LEU A 436 -21.97 14.47 22.70
CA LEU A 436 -21.77 13.20 23.37
C LEU A 436 -21.71 13.41 24.88
N TYR A 437 -22.48 12.65 25.63
CA TYR A 437 -22.37 12.56 27.08
C TYR A 437 -21.55 11.34 27.46
N ARG A 438 -20.63 11.52 28.40
CA ARG A 438 -19.78 10.46 28.96
C ARG A 438 -19.69 10.61 30.48
N THR A 439 -20.11 9.60 31.25
CA THR A 439 -20.09 9.70 32.73
C THR A 439 -18.69 9.91 33.30
N SER A 440 -17.63 9.34 32.72
CA SER A 440 -16.27 9.61 33.21
C SER A 440 -15.79 11.04 32.94
N ALA A 441 -16.47 11.79 32.08
CA ALA A 441 -16.13 13.18 31.76
C ALA A 441 -16.92 14.21 32.58
N VAL A 442 -17.64 13.81 33.64
CA VAL A 442 -18.49 14.70 34.46
C VAL A 442 -17.76 15.84 35.15
N GLU A 443 -16.43 15.83 35.21
CA GLU A 443 -15.63 16.94 35.73
C GLU A 443 -15.11 17.87 34.62
N ILE A 444 -15.45 17.59 33.36
CA ILE A 444 -15.01 18.34 32.18
C ILE A 444 -16.19 19.11 31.60
N ASP A 445 -16.06 20.44 31.51
CA ASP A 445 -16.97 21.30 30.78
C ASP A 445 -16.28 21.91 29.55
N CYS A 446 -16.75 21.57 28.36
CA CYS A 446 -16.30 22.19 27.11
C CYS A 446 -17.30 23.21 26.53
N GLY A 447 -18.23 23.68 27.36
CA GLY A 447 -19.23 24.71 27.05
C GLY A 447 -20.66 24.21 26.85
N LEU A 448 -20.89 22.90 26.89
CA LEU A 448 -22.24 22.30 26.83
C LEU A 448 -22.74 21.81 28.19
N GLY A 449 -21.96 22.02 29.25
CA GLY A 449 -22.19 21.46 30.57
C GLY A 449 -21.27 20.27 30.85
N TYR A 450 -21.14 19.96 32.13
CA TYR A 450 -20.29 18.90 32.65
C TYR A 450 -20.66 17.52 32.06
N GLY A 451 -19.66 16.77 31.60
CA GLY A 451 -19.84 15.45 30.99
C GLY A 451 -20.24 15.47 29.51
N TRP A 452 -20.63 16.63 28.97
CA TRP A 452 -20.99 16.80 27.57
C TRP A 452 -19.81 17.32 26.74
N SER A 453 -19.57 16.67 25.60
CA SER A 453 -18.66 17.11 24.54
C SER A 453 -19.41 17.36 23.22
N HIS A 454 -18.71 17.88 22.21
CA HIS A 454 -19.24 18.09 20.88
C HIS A 454 -18.22 17.81 19.77
N ALA A 455 -18.67 17.67 18.53
CA ALA A 455 -17.87 17.32 17.35
C ALA A 455 -16.63 18.20 17.07
N LEU A 456 -16.54 19.41 17.66
CA LEU A 456 -15.37 20.31 17.55
C LEU A 456 -14.51 20.35 18.82
N ALA A 457 -14.86 19.60 19.87
CA ALA A 457 -14.22 19.63 21.18
C ALA A 457 -12.90 18.84 21.24
N HIS A 458 -12.12 18.86 20.16
CA HIS A 458 -10.80 18.23 20.14
C HIS A 458 -9.76 19.14 20.82
N ARG A 459 -8.89 18.54 21.62
CA ARG A 459 -7.85 19.23 22.40
C ARG A 459 -6.52 18.52 22.25
N VAL A 460 -5.45 19.29 22.20
CA VAL A 460 -4.08 18.77 22.07
C VAL A 460 -3.23 19.40 23.15
N GLU A 461 -2.62 18.55 23.97
CA GLU A 461 -1.64 18.94 24.98
C GLU A 461 -0.26 18.46 24.55
N ILE A 462 0.73 19.34 24.63
CA ILE A 462 2.11 19.05 24.26
C ILE A 462 2.98 19.21 25.50
N ASN A 463 3.58 18.11 25.95
CA ASN A 463 4.42 18.02 27.14
C ASN A 463 5.79 17.47 26.73
N GLY A 464 6.74 18.36 26.43
CA GLY A 464 8.05 17.98 25.93
C GLY A 464 7.96 17.26 24.58
N ASP A 465 8.38 15.99 24.56
CA ASP A 465 8.34 15.11 23.38
C ASP A 465 7.04 14.29 23.28
N LYS A 466 6.04 14.56 24.13
CA LYS A 466 4.77 13.83 24.15
C LYS A 466 3.61 14.74 23.77
N VAL A 467 2.75 14.24 22.91
CA VAL A 467 1.47 14.82 22.53
C VAL A 467 0.33 13.97 23.08
N ILE A 468 -0.66 14.59 23.70
CA ILE A 468 -1.89 13.93 24.11
C ILE A 468 -3.03 14.56 23.31
N TRP A 469 -3.65 13.74 22.45
CA TRP A 469 -4.84 14.15 21.73
C TRP A 469 -6.09 13.68 22.47
N THR A 470 -6.92 14.61 22.92
CA THR A 470 -8.27 14.32 23.40
C THR A 470 -9.25 14.58 22.26
N ASP A 471 -9.97 13.54 21.84
CA ASP A 471 -10.96 13.65 20.78
C ASP A 471 -12.30 14.24 21.25
N HIS A 472 -13.24 14.42 20.32
CA HIS A 472 -14.58 14.92 20.61
C HIS A 472 -15.42 13.99 21.51
N GLU A 473 -14.97 12.78 21.82
CA GLU A 473 -15.64 11.86 22.75
C GLU A 473 -14.98 11.87 24.15
N ASN A 474 -14.06 12.81 24.41
CA ASN A 474 -13.22 12.89 25.61
C ASN A 474 -12.27 11.70 25.80
N ARG A 475 -11.84 11.03 24.72
CA ARG A 475 -10.86 9.95 24.79
C ARG A 475 -9.46 10.49 24.53
N ALA A 476 -8.53 10.19 25.43
CA ALA A 476 -7.14 10.61 25.34
C ALA A 476 -6.29 9.55 24.63
N THR A 477 -5.62 9.96 23.56
CA THR A 477 -4.70 9.13 22.76
C THR A 477 -3.30 9.75 22.82
N PRO A 478 -2.30 9.05 23.38
CA PRO A 478 -0.94 9.56 23.44
C PRO A 478 -0.17 9.29 22.14
N PHE A 479 0.64 10.27 21.74
CA PHE A 479 1.62 10.19 20.66
C PHE A 479 2.96 10.79 21.11
N PRO A 480 4.09 10.38 20.53
CA PRO A 480 5.29 11.21 20.49
C PRO A 480 5.06 12.45 19.62
N LEU A 481 5.78 13.53 19.90
CA LEU A 481 5.81 14.72 19.05
C LEU A 481 6.47 14.34 17.71
N PRO A 482 5.77 14.51 16.58
CA PRO A 482 6.36 14.17 15.29
C PRO A 482 7.50 15.15 14.97
N SER A 483 8.46 14.68 14.16
CA SER A 483 9.63 15.47 13.74
C SER A 483 9.86 15.32 12.24
N GLN A 484 10.76 16.09 11.63
CA GLN A 484 11.11 15.88 10.22
C GLN A 484 11.64 14.46 9.94
N GLN A 485 12.26 13.82 10.93
CA GLN A 485 12.72 12.42 10.82
C GLN A 485 11.60 11.40 11.02
N ARG A 486 10.50 11.80 11.70
CA ARG A 486 9.33 10.97 12.01
C ARG A 486 8.06 11.78 11.75
N PRO A 487 7.76 12.10 10.47
CA PRO A 487 6.70 13.05 10.15
C PRO A 487 5.30 12.47 10.31
N ALA A 488 5.18 11.14 10.40
CA ALA A 488 3.93 10.41 10.59
C ALA A 488 4.10 9.33 11.66
N ILE A 489 3.21 9.33 12.66
CA ILE A 489 3.20 8.34 13.73
C ILE A 489 1.78 7.79 13.86
N THR A 490 1.65 6.47 13.88
CA THR A 490 0.36 5.77 13.97
C THR A 490 0.11 5.25 15.37
N ASN A 491 -1.16 5.07 15.72
CA ASN A 491 -1.62 4.33 16.88
C ASN A 491 -2.73 3.39 16.44
N SER A 492 -2.36 2.15 16.14
CA SER A 492 -3.27 1.16 15.56
C SER A 492 -4.45 0.80 16.47
N LEU A 493 -4.23 0.68 17.79
CA LEU A 493 -5.29 0.33 18.74
C LEU A 493 -6.32 1.44 18.86
N SER A 494 -5.87 2.69 18.90
CA SER A 494 -6.76 3.84 18.87
C SER A 494 -7.28 4.18 17.46
N ARG A 495 -6.80 3.48 16.42
CA ARG A 495 -7.06 3.76 15.00
C ARG A 495 -6.87 5.23 14.66
N ALA A 496 -5.78 5.80 15.16
CA ALA A 496 -5.47 7.22 15.07
C ALA A 496 -4.05 7.43 14.53
N ALA A 497 -3.77 8.63 14.02
CA ALA A 497 -2.44 9.02 13.57
C ALA A 497 -2.19 10.50 13.81
N ILE A 498 -0.92 10.88 13.97
CA ILE A 498 -0.45 12.26 14.07
C ILE A 498 0.59 12.55 12.98
N PHE A 499 0.54 13.75 12.41
CA PHE A 499 1.42 14.21 11.35
C PHE A 499 1.90 15.65 11.61
N ILE A 500 3.05 16.02 11.04
CA ILE A 500 3.40 17.42 10.82
C ILE A 500 2.71 17.90 9.54
N GLY A 501 2.02 19.05 9.61
CA GLY A 501 1.38 19.68 8.46
C GLY A 501 2.38 20.37 7.51
N ASP A 502 1.86 21.10 6.52
CA ASP A 502 2.71 21.84 5.57
C ASP A 502 3.52 22.97 6.24
N ASP A 503 2.97 23.54 7.30
CA ASP A 503 3.65 24.45 8.21
C ASP A 503 4.25 23.63 9.36
N PRO A 504 5.54 23.79 9.71
CA PRO A 504 6.15 23.14 10.86
C PRO A 504 5.42 23.38 12.20
N SER A 505 4.62 24.45 12.27
CA SER A 505 3.78 24.86 13.40
C SER A 505 2.35 24.30 13.30
N GLU A 506 2.08 23.40 12.36
CA GLU A 506 0.81 22.70 12.19
C GLU A 506 0.97 21.22 12.53
N LEU A 507 0.12 20.70 13.43
CA LEU A 507 -0.06 19.29 13.69
C LEU A 507 -1.38 18.82 13.09
N VAL A 508 -1.36 17.71 12.38
CA VAL A 508 -2.57 17.10 11.81
C VAL A 508 -2.83 15.80 12.55
N LEU A 509 -4.05 15.62 13.05
CA LEU A 509 -4.48 14.40 13.74
C LEU A 509 -5.58 13.74 12.92
N ALA A 510 -5.47 12.45 12.67
CA ALA A 510 -6.47 11.69 11.94
C ALA A 510 -7.06 10.59 12.82
N GLN A 511 -8.38 10.42 12.73
CA GLN A 511 -9.10 9.28 13.31
C GLN A 511 -9.68 8.45 12.16
N ALA A 512 -9.45 7.13 12.19
CA ALA A 512 -10.06 6.23 11.23
C ALA A 512 -11.57 6.12 11.49
N GLY A 513 -12.35 6.21 10.41
CA GLY A 513 -13.82 6.12 10.43
C GLY A 513 -14.35 5.82 9.04
N SER A 514 -15.68 5.77 8.89
CA SER A 514 -16.33 5.60 7.57
C SER A 514 -16.00 6.74 6.60
N ARG A 515 -15.72 7.94 7.13
CA ARG A 515 -15.11 9.06 6.42
C ARG A 515 -13.94 9.57 7.29
N PRO A 516 -12.68 9.32 6.91
CA PRO A 516 -11.54 9.81 7.68
C PRO A 516 -11.50 11.34 7.65
N SER A 517 -11.46 11.96 8.83
CA SER A 517 -11.29 13.40 8.99
C SER A 517 -9.91 13.71 9.56
N PHE A 518 -9.32 14.78 9.06
CA PHE A 518 -8.03 15.32 9.48
C PHE A 518 -8.25 16.60 10.25
N TYR A 519 -7.82 16.63 11.50
CA TYR A 519 -7.97 17.76 12.42
C TYR A 519 -6.67 18.54 12.46
N HIS A 520 -6.71 19.79 12.01
CA HIS A 520 -5.54 20.65 11.89
C HIS A 520 -5.40 21.54 13.11
N PHE A 521 -4.28 21.44 13.80
CA PHE A 521 -3.94 22.24 14.97
C PHE A 521 -2.76 23.13 14.66
N ARG A 522 -2.91 24.44 14.86
CA ARG A 522 -1.74 25.32 15.01
C ARG A 522 -1.21 25.14 16.43
N TYR A 523 0.09 24.90 16.59
CA TYR A 523 0.70 24.85 17.91
C TYR A 523 1.86 25.82 18.03
N ASP A 524 2.02 26.38 19.22
CA ASP A 524 3.14 27.23 19.61
C ASP A 524 3.47 27.01 21.10
N SER A 525 4.31 27.88 21.67
CA SER A 525 4.69 27.83 23.10
C SER A 525 3.51 27.93 24.09
N LYS A 526 2.34 28.38 23.66
CA LYS A 526 1.14 28.58 24.50
C LYS A 526 0.15 27.40 24.40
N GLY A 527 0.35 26.50 23.45
CA GLY A 527 -0.49 25.30 23.27
C GLY A 527 -0.92 25.09 21.83
N ALA A 528 -1.87 24.16 21.64
CA ALA A 528 -2.35 23.76 20.32
C ALA A 528 -3.83 24.13 20.14
N THR A 529 -4.15 24.74 19.00
CA THR A 529 -5.47 25.27 18.69
C THR A 529 -5.99 24.69 17.39
N LEU A 530 -7.17 24.06 17.42
CA LEU A 530 -7.84 23.56 16.22
C LEU A 530 -8.20 24.74 15.30
N ILE A 531 -7.70 24.70 14.05
CA ILE A 531 -7.87 25.74 13.03
C ILE A 531 -8.68 25.27 11.81
N ALA A 532 -8.73 23.97 11.54
CA ALA A 532 -9.50 23.44 10.43
C ALA A 532 -9.77 21.93 10.56
N ILE A 533 -10.69 21.45 9.74
CA ILE A 533 -10.95 20.03 9.52
C ILE A 533 -10.88 19.80 8.01
N SER A 534 -10.22 18.73 7.56
CA SER A 534 -10.21 18.35 6.15
C SER A 534 -10.52 16.87 5.96
N ASP A 535 -10.75 16.48 4.71
CA ASP A 535 -10.92 15.08 4.30
C ASP A 535 -9.76 14.62 3.40
N SER A 536 -9.81 13.35 3.01
CA SER A 536 -8.81 12.74 2.11
C SER A 536 -8.78 13.34 0.69
N TYR A 537 -9.73 14.20 0.35
CA TYR A 537 -9.83 14.89 -0.94
C TYR A 537 -9.36 16.34 -0.87
N GLY A 538 -8.91 16.80 0.30
CA GLY A 538 -8.45 18.17 0.53
C GLY A 538 -9.57 19.20 0.68
N ASN A 539 -10.83 18.77 0.78
CA ASN A 539 -11.92 19.68 1.13
C ASN A 539 -11.70 20.13 2.58
N ARG A 540 -11.77 21.44 2.85
CA ARG A 540 -11.41 22.00 4.15
C ARG A 540 -12.53 22.84 4.73
N LEU A 541 -12.87 22.57 5.99
CA LEU A 541 -13.70 23.41 6.84
C LEU A 541 -12.80 24.27 7.71
N HIS A 542 -13.00 25.58 7.67
CA HIS A 542 -12.19 26.57 8.36
C HIS A 542 -12.85 26.98 9.68
N ILE A 543 -12.05 27.03 10.75
CA ILE A 543 -12.51 27.44 12.07
C ILE A 543 -12.08 28.87 12.34
N THR A 544 -13.05 29.72 12.65
CA THR A 544 -12.80 31.08 13.15
C THR A 544 -13.17 31.16 14.62
N ARG A 545 -12.38 31.92 15.39
CA ARG A 545 -12.55 32.10 16.82
C ARG A 545 -12.92 33.54 17.17
N ASP A 546 -13.54 33.73 18.33
CA ASP A 546 -13.78 35.05 18.90
C ASP A 546 -12.53 35.60 19.62
N ILE A 547 -12.66 36.82 20.16
CA ILE A 547 -11.57 37.50 20.88
C ILE A 547 -11.12 36.78 22.15
N HIS A 548 -11.94 35.86 22.69
CA HIS A 548 -11.63 35.05 23.86
C HIS A 548 -11.06 33.67 23.46
N GLY A 549 -10.77 33.45 22.18
CA GLY A 549 -10.22 32.21 21.66
C GLY A 549 -11.23 31.07 21.52
N ARG A 550 -12.53 31.33 21.66
CA ARG A 550 -13.58 30.29 21.56
C ARG A 550 -13.99 30.10 20.10
N ILE A 551 -14.36 28.89 19.70
CA ILE A 551 -14.85 28.62 18.33
C ILE A 551 -16.13 29.42 18.11
N LYS A 552 -16.13 30.28 17.08
CA LYS A 552 -17.26 31.12 16.69
C LYS A 552 -17.91 30.64 15.40
N ARG A 553 -17.13 30.10 14.46
CA ARG A 553 -17.63 29.73 13.13
C ARG A 553 -16.88 28.53 12.56
N LEU A 554 -17.61 27.62 11.95
CA LEU A 554 -17.10 26.57 11.06
C LEU A 554 -17.62 26.85 9.64
N ASP A 555 -16.74 27.15 8.70
CA ASP A 555 -17.07 27.62 7.35
C ASP A 555 -16.52 26.67 6.28
N ASN A 556 -17.26 26.47 5.19
CA ASN A 556 -16.86 25.57 4.11
C ASN A 556 -16.16 26.24 2.91
N GLY A 557 -15.84 27.54 3.00
CA GLY A 557 -15.24 28.33 1.93
C GLY A 557 -16.16 28.64 0.74
N ALA A 558 -17.40 28.12 0.75
CA ALA A 558 -18.38 28.24 -0.32
C ALA A 558 -19.67 28.95 0.15
N GLY A 559 -19.54 29.86 1.12
CA GLY A 559 -20.64 30.68 1.63
C GLY A 559 -21.58 29.98 2.61
N ARG A 560 -21.25 28.76 3.08
CA ARG A 560 -22.02 28.05 4.12
C ARG A 560 -21.21 27.91 5.40
N ALA A 561 -21.89 28.08 6.53
CA ALA A 561 -21.25 27.98 7.83
C ALA A 561 -22.20 27.57 8.96
N LEU A 562 -21.63 26.93 9.98
CA LEU A 562 -22.22 26.84 11.31
C LEU A 562 -21.65 27.97 12.17
N LEU A 563 -22.55 28.79 12.74
CA LEU A 563 -22.19 29.79 13.73
C LEU A 563 -22.39 29.19 15.13
N LEU A 564 -21.42 29.38 16.01
CA LEU A 564 -21.47 28.99 17.42
C LEU A 564 -21.45 30.29 18.24
N GLU A 565 -22.53 30.54 18.97
CA GLU A 565 -22.62 31.66 19.91
C GLU A 565 -22.74 31.13 21.33
N LYS A 566 -21.81 31.54 22.19
CA LYS A 566 -21.86 31.21 23.62
C LYS A 566 -22.49 32.38 24.38
N GLY A 567 -23.68 32.16 24.92
CA GLY A 567 -24.31 33.05 25.89
C GLY A 567 -24.04 32.61 27.33
N ASP A 568 -24.58 33.34 28.30
CA ASP A 568 -24.51 32.97 29.73
C ASP A 568 -25.23 31.64 29.95
N GLY A 569 -24.44 30.56 30.02
CA GLY A 569 -24.94 29.22 30.19
C GLY A 569 -25.72 28.68 28.99
N PHE A 570 -25.30 28.93 27.74
CA PHE A 570 -25.77 28.13 26.60
C PHE A 570 -24.87 28.27 25.36
N ILE A 571 -24.87 27.25 24.49
CA ILE A 571 -24.35 27.34 23.12
C ILE A 571 -25.53 27.37 22.15
N PHE A 572 -25.55 28.38 21.28
CA PHE A 572 -26.47 28.49 20.18
C PHE A 572 -25.76 28.13 18.88
N ILE A 573 -26.42 27.33 18.05
CA ILE A 573 -25.90 26.88 16.76
C ILE A 573 -26.89 27.25 15.67
N GLU A 574 -26.41 27.99 14.67
CA GLU A 574 -27.18 28.41 13.51
C GLU A 574 -26.49 27.91 12.23
N ASN A 575 -27.24 27.23 11.37
CA ASN A 575 -26.80 26.97 10.00
C ASN A 575 -27.24 28.14 9.11
N LYS A 576 -26.29 28.91 8.57
CA LYS A 576 -26.60 30.09 7.74
C LYS A 576 -27.15 29.73 6.35
N SER A 577 -27.22 28.45 5.99
CA SER A 577 -27.54 27.97 4.64
C SER A 577 -28.81 27.11 4.55
N VAL A 578 -29.30 26.63 5.69
CA VAL A 578 -30.56 25.91 5.85
C VAL A 578 -31.21 26.47 7.13
N PRO A 579 -32.50 26.82 7.16
CA PRO A 579 -33.13 27.35 8.38
C PRO A 579 -33.14 26.30 9.50
N PHE A 580 -32.06 26.28 10.27
CA PHE A 580 -31.86 25.43 11.43
C PHE A 580 -31.16 26.26 12.51
N SER A 581 -31.81 26.37 13.67
CA SER A 581 -31.23 26.97 14.86
C SER A 581 -31.55 26.13 16.10
N LYS A 582 -30.56 25.92 16.97
CA LYS A 582 -30.75 25.14 18.20
C LYS A 582 -29.97 25.76 19.35
N ARG A 583 -30.62 25.84 20.52
CA ARG A 583 -30.06 26.40 21.76
C ARG A 583 -29.83 25.27 22.77
N PHE A 584 -28.65 25.22 23.36
CA PHE A 584 -28.27 24.20 24.36
C PHE A 584 -27.94 24.86 25.69
N THR A 585 -28.75 24.63 26.72
CA THR A 585 -28.46 25.03 28.11
C THR A 585 -27.71 23.91 28.85
N PRO A 586 -26.62 24.19 29.59
CA PRO A 586 -25.99 23.25 30.50
C PRO A 586 -27.03 22.70 31.46
N THR A 587 -27.28 21.40 31.40
CA THR A 587 -28.05 20.72 32.43
C THR A 587 -27.18 20.61 33.67
N THR A 588 -27.53 21.33 34.74
CA THR A 588 -27.09 20.98 36.09
C THR A 588 -27.74 19.66 36.44
N THR A 589 -27.04 18.55 36.28
CA THR A 589 -27.39 17.30 36.94
C THR A 589 -27.29 17.55 38.45
N LYS A 590 -28.43 17.82 39.09
CA LYS A 590 -28.55 17.62 40.54
C LYS A 590 -28.23 16.14 40.78
N ARG A 591 -27.19 15.89 41.58
CA ARG A 591 -26.97 14.58 42.20
C ARG A 591 -28.18 14.32 43.09
N ASP A 592 -28.95 13.28 42.76
CA ASP A 592 -29.75 12.53 43.73
C ASP A 592 -29.03 11.20 43.98
#